data_AF-C3ZDJ0-F1
#
_entry.id   AF-C3ZDJ0-F1
#
_cell.length_a   1.000
_cell.length_b   1.000
_cell.length_c   1.000
_cell.angle_alpha   90.00
_cell.angle_beta   90.00
_cell.angle_gamma   90.00
#
_symmetry.space_group_name_H-M   'P 1'
#
loop_
_entity.id
_entity.type
_entity.pdbx_description
1 polymer ?
#
loop_
_entity_poly.entity_id
_entity_poly.type
_entity_poly.pdbx_seq_one_letter_code
_entity_poly.pdbx_strand_id
1 'polypeptide(L)'
;MAFFCLLWRVVKHLLFRPETWLMTLIGVAIYSYVHHWGDIKAIFNQAKLSLSSRTSQLAGIATVIQENHSESSKEPQLELSEDVSEEELAQIWEFRKDNVAVYAIQGRREHMEDRYSVITNIAKSGASVFEIFDGHGGDVSVSN
;
A
#
# COMPACT_ATOMS: atom_id res chain seq x y z
N MET A 1 -18.25 60.35 4.27
CA MET A 1 -19.34 59.84 5.15
C MET A 1 -20.23 58.81 4.46
N ALA A 2 -20.72 59.02 3.23
CA ALA A 2 -21.60 58.07 2.54
C ALA A 2 -21.00 56.67 2.28
N PHE A 3 -19.71 56.58 1.96
CA PHE A 3 -19.01 55.31 1.71
C PHE A 3 -19.01 54.38 2.93
N PHE A 4 -18.71 54.92 4.11
CA PHE A 4 -18.73 54.14 5.36
C PHE A 4 -20.13 53.66 5.72
N CYS A 5 -21.17 54.44 5.43
CA CYS A 5 -22.56 54.01 5.62
C CYS A 5 -22.96 52.88 4.67
N LEU A 6 -22.52 52.95 3.40
CA LEU A 6 -22.76 51.88 2.42
C LEU A 6 -21.99 50.61 2.78
N LEU A 7 -20.71 50.74 3.16
CA LEU A 7 -19.86 49.64 3.61
C LEU A 7 -20.47 48.96 4.84
N TRP A 8 -20.90 49.72 5.84
CA TRP A 8 -21.59 49.18 7.02
C TRP A 8 -22.88 48.46 6.67
N ARG A 9 -23.65 48.96 5.69
CA ARG A 9 -24.89 48.33 5.22
C ARG A 9 -24.62 47.00 4.51
N VAL A 10 -23.57 46.93 3.69
CA VAL A 10 -23.13 45.70 3.00
C VAL A 10 -22.56 44.69 4.00
N VAL A 11 -21.70 45.13 4.92
CA VAL A 11 -21.13 44.30 6.00
C VAL A 11 -22.23 43.73 6.87
N LYS A 12 -23.23 44.53 7.24
CA LYS A 12 -24.38 44.05 8.01
C LYS A 12 -25.18 43.00 7.24
N HIS A 13 -25.38 43.22 5.94
CA HIS A 13 -26.12 42.28 5.09
C HIS A 13 -25.33 40.98 4.82
N LEU A 14 -24.00 41.05 4.78
CA LEU A 14 -23.13 39.90 4.52
C LEU A 14 -22.83 39.09 5.80
N LEU A 15 -22.67 39.74 6.95
CA LEU A 15 -22.30 39.09 8.22
C LEU A 15 -23.47 38.73 9.14
N PHE A 16 -24.63 39.40 9.06
CA PHE A 16 -25.74 39.15 9.99
C PHE A 16 -26.90 38.36 9.39
N ARG A 17 -26.79 37.92 8.14
CA ARG A 17 -27.79 37.06 7.52
C ARG A 17 -27.42 35.59 7.69
N PRO A 18 -28.26 34.75 8.29
CA PRO A 18 -27.93 33.33 8.47
C PRO A 18 -27.75 32.60 7.13
N GLU A 19 -28.36 33.09 6.06
CA GLU A 19 -28.27 32.51 4.72
C GLU A 19 -26.86 32.65 4.12
N THR A 20 -26.16 33.75 4.38
CA THR A 20 -24.79 33.95 3.86
C THR A 20 -23.78 33.08 4.61
N TRP A 21 -23.97 32.87 5.91
CA TRP A 21 -23.20 31.90 6.68
C TRP A 21 -23.40 30.46 6.17
N LEU A 22 -24.63 30.10 5.85
CA LEU A 22 -24.93 28.79 5.29
C LEU A 22 -24.26 28.60 3.91
N MET A 23 -24.35 29.59 3.01
CA MET A 23 -23.72 29.52 1.69
C MET A 23 -22.18 29.50 1.75
N THR A 24 -21.58 30.26 2.68
CA THR A 24 -20.13 30.25 2.87
C THR A 24 -19.65 28.93 3.48
N LEU A 25 -20.36 28.37 4.45
CA LEU A 25 -20.05 27.05 5.03
C LEU A 25 -20.15 25.95 3.97
N ILE A 26 -21.20 25.97 3.13
CA ILE A 26 -21.34 25.04 2.00
C ILE A 26 -20.18 25.21 1.01
N GLY A 27 -19.81 26.45 0.68
CA GLY A 27 -18.67 26.73 -0.20
C GLY A 27 -17.35 26.19 0.35
N VAL A 28 -17.09 26.38 1.65
CA VAL A 28 -15.92 25.82 2.34
C VAL A 28 -15.96 24.30 2.36
N ALA A 29 -17.13 23.69 2.60
CA ALA A 29 -17.29 22.24 2.57
C ALA A 29 -17.02 21.64 1.19
N ILE A 30 -17.53 22.29 0.12
CA ILE A 30 -17.26 21.88 -1.27
C ILE A 30 -15.78 22.06 -1.60
N TYR A 31 -15.17 23.20 -1.22
CA TYR A 31 -13.75 23.43 -1.42
C TYR A 31 -12.90 22.38 -0.70
N SER A 32 -13.23 22.08 0.56
CA SER A 32 -12.58 21.02 1.33
C SER A 32 -12.75 19.66 0.68
N TYR A 33 -13.96 19.34 0.19
CA TYR A 33 -14.26 18.08 -0.49
C TYR A 33 -13.47 17.90 -1.79
N VAL A 34 -13.38 18.96 -2.60
CA VAL A 34 -12.62 18.94 -3.87
C VAL A 34 -11.12 18.85 -3.60
N HIS A 35 -10.61 19.56 -2.59
CA HIS A 35 -9.17 19.60 -2.31
C HIS A 35 -8.66 18.33 -1.61
N HIS A 36 -9.44 17.77 -0.67
CA HIS A 36 -9.12 16.50 0.00
C HIS A 36 -9.47 15.26 -0.84
N TRP A 37 -9.89 15.43 -2.10
CA TRP A 37 -10.19 14.34 -3.02
C TRP A 37 -8.99 13.42 -3.28
N GLY A 38 -7.75 13.94 -3.16
CA GLY A 38 -6.53 13.15 -3.24
C GLY A 38 -6.43 12.12 -2.10
N ASP A 39 -6.69 12.55 -0.87
CA ASP A 39 -6.61 11.70 0.33
C ASP A 39 -7.73 10.66 0.36
N ILE A 40 -8.94 11.03 -0.08
CA ILE A 40 -10.08 10.12 -0.18
C ILE A 40 -9.79 8.99 -1.17
N LYS A 41 -9.14 9.29 -2.30
CA LYS A 41 -8.71 8.27 -3.26
C LYS A 41 -7.64 7.36 -2.68
N ALA A 42 -6.69 7.91 -1.91
CA ALA A 42 -5.66 7.11 -1.25
C ALA A 42 -6.30 6.11 -0.26
N ILE A 43 -7.24 6.57 0.58
CA ILE A 43 -7.98 5.70 1.51
C ILE A 43 -8.84 4.68 0.76
N PHE A 44 -9.51 5.08 -0.32
CA PHE A 44 -10.34 4.18 -1.12
C PHE A 44 -9.50 3.09 -1.80
N ASN A 45 -8.34 3.46 -2.34
CA ASN A 45 -7.42 2.51 -2.96
C ASN A 45 -6.83 1.57 -1.91
N GLN A 46 -6.47 2.06 -0.73
CA GLN A 46 -6.03 1.24 0.41
C GLN A 46 -7.14 0.29 0.89
N ALA A 47 -8.39 0.76 0.96
CA ALA A 47 -9.54 -0.06 1.31
C ALA A 47 -9.83 -1.14 0.24
N LYS A 48 -9.73 -0.79 -1.05
CA LYS A 48 -9.88 -1.72 -2.18
C LYS A 48 -8.79 -2.80 -2.17
N LEU A 49 -7.53 -2.43 -1.88
CA LEU A 49 -6.42 -3.37 -1.71
C LEU A 49 -6.62 -4.30 -0.50
N SER A 50 -7.12 -3.75 0.62
CA SER A 50 -7.46 -4.55 1.80
C SER A 50 -8.66 -5.47 1.59
N LEU A 51 -9.58 -5.12 0.68
CA LEU A 51 -10.73 -5.98 0.37
C LEU A 51 -10.35 -7.04 -0.67
N SER A 52 -9.55 -6.68 -1.68
CA SER A 52 -9.04 -7.60 -2.69
C SER A 52 -8.25 -8.76 -2.06
N SER A 53 -7.41 -8.44 -1.07
CA SER A 53 -6.66 -9.44 -0.28
C SER A 53 -7.54 -10.33 0.61
N ARG A 54 -8.74 -9.87 1.01
CA ARG A 54 -9.72 -10.71 1.73
C ARG A 54 -10.57 -11.54 0.79
N THR A 55 -10.89 -11.03 -0.40
CA THR A 55 -11.61 -11.79 -1.43
C THR A 55 -10.74 -12.89 -2.04
N SER A 56 -9.43 -12.68 -2.21
CA SER A 56 -8.51 -13.75 -2.62
C SER A 56 -8.29 -14.79 -1.53
N GLN A 57 -8.36 -14.40 -0.24
CA GLN A 57 -8.37 -15.35 0.87
C GLN A 57 -9.68 -16.15 0.97
N LEU A 58 -10.85 -15.55 0.71
CA LEU A 58 -12.12 -16.29 0.66
C LEU A 58 -12.23 -17.19 -0.58
N ALA A 59 -11.76 -16.72 -1.74
CA ALA A 59 -11.66 -17.53 -2.95
C ALA A 59 -10.67 -18.69 -2.74
N GLY A 60 -9.54 -18.44 -2.05
CA GLY A 60 -8.57 -19.45 -1.64
C GLY A 60 -9.15 -20.50 -0.68
N ILE A 61 -9.98 -20.10 0.29
CA ILE A 61 -10.67 -21.03 1.19
C ILE A 61 -11.71 -21.87 0.43
N ALA A 62 -12.41 -21.27 -0.56
CA ALA A 62 -13.35 -22.01 -1.41
C ALA A 62 -12.64 -23.00 -2.35
N THR A 63 -11.42 -22.71 -2.81
CA THR A 63 -10.61 -23.63 -3.64
C THR A 63 -9.83 -24.66 -2.82
N VAL A 64 -9.54 -24.40 -1.54
CA VAL A 64 -8.81 -25.34 -0.66
C VAL A 64 -9.61 -26.60 -0.32
N ILE A 65 -10.93 -26.62 -0.54
CA ILE A 65 -11.74 -27.84 -0.36
C ILE A 65 -11.60 -28.80 -1.55
N GLN A 66 -11.07 -28.36 -2.69
CA GLN A 66 -11.08 -29.19 -3.91
C GLN A 66 -9.87 -28.92 -4.82
N GLU A 67 -8.68 -29.38 -4.44
CA GLU A 67 -7.69 -29.92 -5.40
C GLU A 67 -6.47 -30.52 -4.69
N ASN A 68 -6.47 -31.84 -4.54
CA ASN A 68 -5.25 -32.63 -4.44
C ASN A 68 -4.93 -33.13 -5.85
N HIS A 69 -4.21 -32.36 -6.67
CA HIS A 69 -3.32 -32.91 -7.70
C HIS A 69 -2.55 -31.81 -8.44
N SER A 70 -1.25 -32.08 -8.63
CA SER A 70 -0.40 -31.58 -9.72
C SER A 70 -0.07 -30.09 -9.82
N GLU A 71 1.24 -29.82 -9.73
CA GLU A 71 2.02 -28.92 -10.61
C GLU A 71 1.34 -27.66 -11.17
N SER A 72 1.77 -26.50 -10.68
CA SER A 72 2.41 -25.47 -11.51
C SER A 72 2.71 -24.27 -10.61
N SER A 73 3.98 -24.03 -10.36
CA SER A 73 4.50 -22.79 -9.76
C SER A 73 4.08 -21.60 -10.63
N LYS A 74 2.96 -20.96 -10.28
CA LYS A 74 2.63 -19.62 -10.75
C LYS A 74 2.91 -18.64 -9.63
N GLU A 75 4.08 -18.04 -9.75
CA GLU A 75 4.54 -16.89 -8.99
C GLU A 75 3.49 -15.76 -9.07
N PRO A 76 3.04 -15.19 -7.94
CA PRO A 76 2.17 -14.03 -7.97
C PRO A 76 3.01 -12.82 -8.40
N GLN A 77 2.90 -12.45 -9.68
CA GLN A 77 3.48 -11.20 -10.18
C GLN A 77 2.77 -10.02 -9.53
N LEU A 78 3.58 -9.17 -8.89
CA LEU A 78 3.19 -7.90 -8.30
C LEU A 78 2.82 -6.93 -9.43
N GLU A 79 1.58 -6.43 -9.47
CA GLU A 79 1.26 -5.19 -10.21
C GLU A 79 1.93 -4.03 -9.46
N LEU A 80 3.22 -3.82 -9.74
CA LEU A 80 3.99 -2.67 -9.27
C LEU A 80 3.75 -1.51 -10.24
N SER A 81 3.54 -0.32 -9.68
CA SER A 81 3.35 0.95 -10.39
C SER A 81 4.29 1.09 -11.60
N GLU A 82 3.74 1.53 -12.74
CA GLU A 82 4.35 1.67 -14.08
C GLU A 82 5.61 2.59 -14.16
N ASP A 83 6.20 3.00 -13.04
CA ASP A 83 7.30 3.99 -12.95
C ASP A 83 8.59 3.44 -12.30
N VAL A 84 8.67 2.12 -12.05
CA VAL A 84 9.89 1.50 -11.49
C VAL A 84 10.67 0.81 -12.61
N SER A 85 11.95 1.16 -12.74
CA SER A 85 12.81 0.63 -13.80
C SER A 85 13.15 -0.85 -13.57
N GLU A 86 13.36 -1.63 -14.64
CA GLU A 86 13.72 -3.05 -14.55
C GLU A 86 15.02 -3.30 -13.76
N GLU A 87 15.93 -2.32 -13.75
CA GLU A 87 17.17 -2.33 -12.98
C GLU A 87 16.94 -2.24 -11.47
N GLU A 88 15.95 -1.45 -11.04
CA GLU A 88 15.57 -1.34 -9.62
C GLU A 88 14.86 -2.61 -9.15
N LEU A 89 14.07 -3.24 -10.03
CA LEU A 89 13.43 -4.54 -9.76
C LEU A 89 14.45 -5.66 -9.58
N ALA A 90 15.53 -5.67 -10.36
CA ALA A 90 16.58 -6.69 -10.23
C ALA A 90 17.32 -6.63 -8.88
N GLN A 91 17.25 -5.49 -8.18
CA GLN A 91 17.89 -5.25 -6.88
C GLN A 91 17.00 -5.61 -5.68
N ILE A 92 15.85 -6.23 -5.94
CA ILE A 92 14.81 -6.52 -4.97
C ILE A 92 14.55 -8.02 -4.97
N TRP A 93 14.62 -8.64 -3.78
CA TRP A 93 14.19 -10.01 -3.59
C TRP A 93 12.91 -10.03 -2.76
N GLU A 94 11.84 -10.61 -3.30
CA GLU A 94 10.57 -10.79 -2.62
C GLU A 94 10.23 -12.27 -2.50
N PHE A 95 9.82 -12.69 -1.30
CA PHE A 95 9.18 -13.96 -1.06
C PHE A 95 7.85 -13.73 -0.37
N ARG A 96 6.78 -14.33 -0.87
CA ARG A 96 5.46 -14.28 -0.25
C ARG A 96 4.81 -15.66 -0.31
N LYS A 97 4.49 -16.22 0.85
CA LYS A 97 3.79 -17.50 0.96
C LYS A 97 2.91 -17.54 2.20
N ASP A 98 1.66 -17.96 2.02
CA ASP A 98 0.66 -18.06 3.08
C ASP A 98 0.54 -16.77 3.90
N ASN A 99 1.02 -16.79 5.15
CA ASN A 99 1.02 -15.68 6.11
C ASN A 99 2.40 -15.04 6.32
N VAL A 100 3.37 -15.34 5.45
CA VAL A 100 4.76 -14.88 5.56
C VAL A 100 5.14 -14.12 4.29
N ALA A 101 5.77 -12.97 4.48
CA ALA A 101 6.41 -12.22 3.42
C ALA A 101 7.80 -11.77 3.88
N VAL A 102 8.77 -11.83 2.98
CA VAL A 102 10.14 -11.37 3.19
C VAL A 102 10.51 -10.52 1.99
N TYR A 103 11.20 -9.41 2.28
CA TYR A 103 11.64 -8.47 1.27
C TYR A 103 13.05 -8.01 1.62
N ALA A 104 13.95 -8.04 0.64
CA ALA A 104 15.31 -7.55 0.76
C ALA A 104 15.59 -6.55 -0.35
N ILE A 105 16.28 -5.46 -0.02
CA ILE A 105 16.65 -4.38 -0.94
C ILE A 105 18.15 -4.20 -0.88
N GLN A 106 18.80 -4.14 -2.04
CA GLN A 106 20.24 -3.90 -2.13
C GLN A 106 20.66 -2.52 -1.59
N GLY A 107 19.80 -1.51 -1.82
CA GLY A 107 20.06 -0.14 -1.42
C GLY A 107 21.19 0.49 -2.24
N ARG A 108 22.13 1.17 -1.58
CA ARG A 108 23.24 1.90 -2.24
C ARG A 108 24.49 1.05 -2.50
N ARG A 109 24.46 -0.25 -2.21
CA ARG A 109 25.61 -1.15 -2.40
C ARG A 109 25.71 -1.59 -3.86
N GLU A 110 26.91 -1.99 -4.28
CA GLU A 110 27.16 -2.50 -5.64
C GLU A 110 26.47 -3.85 -5.89
N HIS A 111 26.36 -4.68 -4.84
CA HIS A 111 25.69 -5.98 -4.88
C HIS A 111 24.96 -6.29 -3.57
N MET A 112 23.98 -7.20 -3.63
CA MET A 112 23.22 -7.68 -2.47
C MET A 112 23.90 -8.94 -1.88
N GLU A 113 24.46 -8.80 -0.67
CA GLU A 113 25.06 -9.91 0.09
C GLU A 113 24.07 -10.56 1.08
N ASP A 114 23.02 -9.83 1.47
CA ASP A 114 21.99 -10.31 2.39
C ASP A 114 21.22 -11.51 1.79
N ARG A 115 20.92 -12.52 2.61
CA ARG A 115 20.14 -13.70 2.24
C ARG A 115 19.08 -13.98 3.29
N TYR A 116 18.01 -14.67 2.91
CA TYR A 116 16.97 -15.13 3.83
C TYR A 116 16.58 -16.58 3.58
N SER A 117 16.08 -17.25 4.62
CA SER A 117 15.50 -18.59 4.56
C SER A 117 14.19 -18.61 5.32
N VAL A 118 13.14 -19.15 4.68
CA VAL A 118 11.81 -19.29 5.28
C VAL A 118 11.40 -20.75 5.21
N ILE A 119 11.37 -21.42 6.36
CA ILE A 119 10.97 -22.82 6.46
C ILE A 119 9.75 -22.89 7.38
N THR A 120 8.59 -23.20 6.80
CA THR A 120 7.35 -23.36 7.54
C THR A 120 7.01 -24.83 7.75
N ASN A 121 6.44 -25.15 8.92
CA ASN A 121 5.97 -26.49 9.28
C ASN A 121 7.02 -27.61 9.14
N ILE A 122 8.18 -27.39 9.76
CA ILE A 122 9.30 -28.33 9.76
C ILE A 122 8.83 -29.68 10.28
N ALA A 123 9.05 -30.74 9.49
CA ALA A 123 8.70 -32.12 9.84
C ALA A 123 7.24 -32.30 10.31
N LYS A 124 6.29 -31.47 9.84
CA LYS A 124 4.87 -31.48 10.27
C LYS A 124 4.66 -31.24 11.77
N SER A 125 5.66 -30.65 12.44
CA SER A 125 5.62 -30.35 13.88
C SER A 125 4.86 -29.06 14.21
N GLY A 126 4.50 -28.26 13.20
CA GLY A 126 3.97 -26.90 13.38
C GLY A 126 5.05 -25.85 13.71
N ALA A 127 6.33 -26.25 13.84
CA ALA A 127 7.42 -25.30 14.03
C ALA A 127 7.81 -24.62 12.70
N SER A 128 8.16 -23.35 12.78
CA SER A 128 8.64 -22.55 11.65
C SER A 128 9.94 -21.86 12.03
N VAL A 129 10.87 -21.79 11.08
CA VAL A 129 12.18 -21.15 11.24
C VAL A 129 12.34 -20.09 10.16
N PHE A 130 12.81 -18.93 10.59
CA PHE A 130 13.07 -17.75 9.75
C PHE A 130 14.49 -17.31 10.01
N GLU A 131 15.30 -17.27 8.96
CA GLU A 131 16.72 -16.94 9.04
C GLU A 131 17.01 -15.75 8.13
N ILE A 132 17.82 -14.82 8.62
CA ILE A 132 18.31 -13.66 7.90
C ILE A 132 19.83 -13.66 8.07
N PHE A 133 20.54 -13.60 6.95
CA PHE A 133 21.99 -13.61 6.89
C PHE A 133 22.46 -12.26 6.36
N ASP A 134 23.28 -11.56 7.13
CA ASP A 134 23.98 -10.34 6.72
C ASP A 134 25.34 -10.76 6.17
N GLY A 135 25.47 -10.68 4.84
CA GLY A 135 26.72 -11.05 4.17
C GLY A 135 27.79 -9.97 4.36
N HIS A 136 29.04 -10.38 4.48
CA HIS A 136 30.16 -9.45 4.60
C HIS A 136 31.41 -10.01 3.91
N GLY A 137 32.02 -9.19 3.03
CA GLY A 137 33.36 -9.46 2.48
C GLY A 137 33.41 -10.00 1.06
N GLY A 138 32.31 -9.97 0.30
CA GLY A 138 32.25 -10.44 -1.08
C GLY A 138 32.05 -11.96 -1.23
N ASP A 139 31.46 -12.35 -2.37
CA ASP A 139 31.07 -13.70 -2.83
C ASP A 139 31.32 -14.88 -1.87
N VAL A 140 30.36 -15.13 -0.98
CA VAL A 140 30.15 -16.49 -0.45
C VAL A 140 29.31 -17.28 -1.46
N SER A 141 29.97 -18.26 -2.05
CA SER A 141 29.51 -19.12 -3.13
C SER A 141 28.18 -19.81 -2.79
N VAL A 142 27.12 -19.54 -3.55
CA VAL A 142 25.95 -20.43 -3.62
C VAL A 142 26.18 -21.33 -4.83
N SER A 143 26.76 -22.51 -4.60
CA SER A 143 26.69 -23.61 -5.58
C SER A 143 25.33 -24.28 -5.48
N ASN A 144 24.60 -24.32 -6.60
CA ASN A 144 23.36 -25.07 -6.77
C ASN A 144 23.46 -26.54 -6.33
#